data_AF-A0A117S8U9-F1
#
_entry.id   AF-A0A117S8U9-F1
#
_cell.length_a   1.000
_cell.length_b   1.000
_cell.length_c   1.000
_cell.angle_alpha   90.00
_cell.angle_beta   90.00
_cell.angle_gamma   90.00
#
_symmetry.space_group_name_H-M   'P 1'
#
loop_
_entity.id
_entity.type
_entity.pdbx_description
1 polymer ?
#
loop_
_entity_poly.entity_id
_entity_poly.type
_entity_poly.pdbx_seq_one_letter_code
_entity_poly.pdbx_strand_id
1 'polypeptide(L)'
;MRKGILVLLCLIILLLSGCVQNEKELPKDVSAISTKWQDNQLVYLTDNGLFVYNTLDGKTEPLMTDDISKRDINWLNCNFSPDKSKYIMITMGKYDNTVEIRDTKTGENFLSLDTEKYRGDVGGYSPPIGQAEWIDNKNIFLTTEFRLYIINILTGREIQVTEECAPVTTKANHNVEAPYLSWAANVKKMGDKLYYNSKREIGKAGLGSIYCGNQEGERELIPNARLIMALDDTRFVYWKETRPDVLATLLYDISTSSSFLIADTDSLPEEIFRINNGKLAYMTGKMTGGIYRGAVYDPNTRQAQEFDIYNAERDFPDNDIDQRQFGHFMGAWEKDGEYVFLFSVENFSTSQGKYLKEYLAYSTRTKKIIEIDDYGDTWLVNMNISPSGEYIAVTKHKSPGDDSFLFDVIQADNLLEQLK
;
A
#
# COMPACT_ATOMS: atom_id res chain seq x y z
N MET A 1 -6.79 27.46 -59.80
CA MET A 1 -5.92 26.40 -59.25
C MET A 1 -5.46 26.58 -57.79
N ARG A 2 -5.58 27.75 -57.14
CA ARG A 2 -5.10 27.95 -55.75
C ARG A 2 -6.07 27.52 -54.63
N LYS A 3 -7.39 27.45 -54.88
CA LYS A 3 -8.38 27.05 -53.85
C LYS A 3 -8.52 25.54 -53.66
N GLY A 4 -8.28 24.74 -54.71
CA GLY A 4 -8.35 23.27 -54.62
C GLY A 4 -7.20 22.63 -53.84
N ILE A 5 -6.00 23.23 -53.90
CA ILE A 5 -4.82 22.74 -53.18
C ILE A 5 -4.94 22.97 -51.67
N LEU A 6 -5.59 24.06 -51.24
CA LEU A 6 -5.78 24.37 -49.82
C LEU A 6 -6.76 23.41 -49.13
N VAL A 7 -7.84 23.03 -49.83
CA VAL A 7 -8.83 22.07 -49.32
C VAL A 7 -8.23 20.67 -49.25
N LEU A 8 -7.40 20.28 -50.23
CA LEU A 8 -6.69 19.00 -50.21
C LEU A 8 -5.65 18.95 -49.09
N LEU A 9 -4.93 20.05 -48.81
CA LEU A 9 -4.00 20.12 -47.68
C LEU A 9 -4.72 20.04 -46.32
N CYS A 10 -5.87 20.70 -46.17
CA CYS A 10 -6.67 20.61 -44.93
C CYS A 10 -7.24 19.20 -44.73
N LEU A 11 -7.65 18.50 -45.80
CA LEU A 11 -8.11 17.10 -45.70
C LEU A 11 -6.97 16.14 -45.34
N ILE A 12 -5.77 16.35 -45.88
CA ILE A 12 -4.58 15.53 -45.56
C ILE A 12 -4.14 15.80 -44.12
N ILE A 13 -4.21 17.05 -43.63
CA ILE A 13 -3.93 17.36 -42.22
C ILE A 13 -4.99 16.72 -41.31
N LEU A 14 -6.29 16.75 -41.66
CA LEU A 14 -7.35 16.09 -40.90
C LEU A 14 -7.23 14.55 -40.90
N LEU A 15 -6.76 13.95 -42.00
CA LEU A 15 -6.50 12.51 -42.10
C LEU A 15 -5.20 12.09 -41.38
N LEU A 16 -4.21 12.99 -41.26
CA LEU A 16 -2.97 12.75 -40.50
C LEU A 16 -3.09 13.12 -39.01
N SER A 17 -4.01 14.00 -38.64
CA SER A 17 -4.38 14.30 -37.25
C SER A 17 -5.49 13.41 -36.71
N GLY A 18 -5.97 12.46 -37.51
CA GLY A 18 -6.73 11.31 -37.06
C GLY A 18 -5.83 10.38 -36.23
N CYS A 19 -5.29 10.88 -35.11
CA CYS A 19 -5.01 10.03 -33.97
C CYS A 19 -6.36 9.45 -33.57
N VAL A 20 -6.67 8.28 -34.12
CA VAL A 20 -7.45 7.30 -33.38
C VAL A 20 -6.64 7.09 -32.11
N GLN A 21 -6.97 7.84 -31.05
CA GLN A 21 -6.61 7.40 -29.72
C GLN A 21 -7.32 6.06 -29.59
N ASN A 22 -6.58 4.97 -29.80
CA ASN A 22 -7.04 3.68 -29.33
C ASN A 22 -7.37 3.89 -27.86
N GLU A 23 -8.65 3.82 -27.50
CA GLU A 23 -9.05 3.81 -26.11
C GLU A 23 -8.23 2.73 -25.42
N LYS A 24 -7.49 3.14 -24.39
CA LYS A 24 -6.67 2.21 -23.61
C LYS A 24 -7.62 1.22 -22.98
N GLU A 25 -7.49 -0.05 -23.35
CA GLU A 25 -8.26 -1.11 -22.70
C GLU A 25 -7.78 -1.21 -21.25
N LEU A 26 -8.68 -0.95 -20.30
CA LEU A 26 -8.40 -1.06 -18.88
C LEU A 26 -8.69 -2.50 -18.44
N PRO A 27 -7.84 -3.10 -17.58
CA PRO A 27 -8.16 -4.39 -16.95
C PRO A 27 -9.56 -4.34 -16.31
N LYS A 28 -10.39 -5.33 -16.64
CA LYS A 28 -11.76 -5.44 -16.14
C LYS A 28 -12.09 -6.89 -15.80
N ASP A 29 -12.68 -7.09 -14.63
CA ASP A 29 -13.06 -8.37 -14.05
C ASP A 29 -11.93 -9.42 -14.12
N VAL A 30 -10.69 -8.98 -13.89
CA VAL A 30 -9.53 -9.84 -13.92
C VAL A 30 -9.43 -10.59 -12.58
N SER A 31 -9.44 -11.92 -12.62
CA SER A 31 -9.20 -12.76 -11.44
C SER A 31 -7.72 -12.74 -11.07
N ALA A 32 -7.41 -12.26 -9.87
CA ALA A 32 -6.05 -12.11 -9.37
C ALA A 32 -5.91 -12.58 -7.92
N ILE A 33 -4.70 -13.00 -7.57
CA ILE A 33 -4.29 -13.35 -6.20
C ILE A 33 -3.70 -12.12 -5.50
N SER A 34 -3.06 -11.22 -6.26
CA SER A 34 -2.39 -10.03 -5.74
C SER A 34 -2.31 -8.95 -6.81
N THR A 35 -2.39 -7.69 -6.39
CA THR A 35 -2.20 -6.51 -7.24
C THR A 35 -1.37 -5.47 -6.50
N LYS A 36 -0.49 -4.76 -7.22
CA LYS A 36 0.36 -3.71 -6.64
C LYS A 36 0.78 -2.68 -7.68
N TRP A 37 0.59 -1.41 -7.38
CA TRP A 37 1.18 -0.32 -8.17
C TRP A 37 2.69 -0.23 -7.96
N GLN A 38 3.43 -0.14 -9.05
CA GLN A 38 4.86 0.17 -9.09
C GLN A 38 5.08 1.29 -10.09
N ASP A 39 5.05 2.52 -9.58
CA ASP A 39 4.97 3.75 -10.39
C ASP A 39 3.75 3.70 -11.33
N ASN A 40 3.93 3.85 -12.64
CA ASN A 40 2.86 3.86 -13.64
C ASN A 40 2.48 2.45 -14.15
N GLN A 41 2.87 1.41 -13.43
CA GLN A 41 2.61 0.02 -13.81
C GLN A 41 1.82 -0.68 -12.70
N LEU A 42 0.74 -1.37 -13.07
CA LEU A 42 0.05 -2.28 -12.17
C LEU A 42 0.62 -3.68 -12.39
N VAL A 43 1.29 -4.21 -11.38
CA VAL A 43 1.76 -5.59 -11.38
C VAL A 43 0.72 -6.45 -10.68
N TYR A 44 0.33 -7.55 -11.30
CA TYR A 44 -0.68 -8.43 -10.72
C TYR A 44 -0.41 -9.90 -11.02
N LEU A 45 -0.78 -10.75 -10.08
CA LEU A 45 -0.65 -12.20 -10.17
C LEU A 45 -2.02 -12.81 -10.42
N THR A 46 -2.06 -13.78 -11.33
CA THR A 46 -3.21 -14.66 -11.56
C THR A 46 -2.76 -16.12 -11.49
N ASP A 47 -3.70 -17.06 -11.53
CA ASP A 47 -3.40 -18.49 -11.66
C ASP A 47 -2.58 -18.82 -12.92
N ASN A 48 -2.63 -17.95 -13.94
CA ASN A 48 -1.92 -18.13 -15.21
C ASN A 48 -0.53 -17.46 -15.23
N GLY A 49 -0.14 -16.79 -14.16
CA GLY A 49 1.16 -16.14 -14.04
C GLY A 49 1.12 -14.68 -13.59
N LEU A 50 2.29 -14.06 -13.66
CA LEU A 50 2.56 -12.67 -13.31
C LEU A 50 2.47 -11.78 -14.55
N PHE A 51 1.70 -10.70 -14.43
CA PHE A 51 1.40 -9.76 -15.51
C PHE A 51 1.69 -8.32 -15.08
N VAL A 52 1.95 -7.47 -16.06
CA VAL A 52 2.11 -6.03 -15.88
C VAL A 52 1.18 -5.32 -16.83
N TYR A 53 0.33 -4.46 -16.27
CA TYR A 53 -0.43 -3.49 -17.03
C TYR A 53 0.30 -2.14 -17.02
N ASN A 54 0.60 -1.60 -18.20
CA ASN A 54 1.26 -0.31 -18.37
C ASN A 54 0.23 0.78 -18.69
N THR A 55 0.11 1.78 -17.84
CA THR A 55 -0.88 2.84 -18.03
C THR A 55 -0.54 3.77 -19.18
N LEU A 56 0.73 3.83 -19.64
CA LEU A 56 1.17 4.73 -20.70
C LEU A 56 0.61 4.33 -22.07
N ASP A 57 0.63 3.04 -22.39
CA ASP A 57 0.16 2.50 -23.67
C ASP A 57 -1.10 1.63 -23.54
N GLY A 58 -1.57 1.36 -22.32
CA GLY A 58 -2.79 0.60 -22.06
C GLY A 58 -2.64 -0.89 -22.36
N LYS A 59 -1.42 -1.44 -22.27
CA LYS A 59 -1.15 -2.85 -22.59
C LYS A 59 -0.86 -3.67 -21.35
N THR A 60 -1.37 -4.89 -21.37
CA THR A 60 -0.96 -5.97 -20.45
C THR A 60 0.08 -6.84 -21.12
N GLU A 61 1.20 -7.07 -20.44
CA GLU A 61 2.26 -7.98 -20.86
C GLU A 61 2.46 -9.08 -19.82
N PRO A 62 2.59 -10.36 -20.23
CA PRO A 62 3.01 -11.42 -19.33
C PRO A 62 4.48 -11.23 -18.98
N LEU A 63 4.80 -11.19 -17.69
CA LEU A 63 6.20 -11.31 -17.23
C LEU A 63 6.61 -12.78 -17.13
N MET A 64 5.76 -13.63 -16.57
CA MET A 64 6.09 -15.03 -16.26
C MET A 64 4.80 -15.88 -16.18
N THR A 65 4.66 -16.93 -16.98
CA THR A 65 3.41 -17.74 -17.04
C THR A 65 3.57 -19.19 -16.55
N ASP A 66 4.60 -19.89 -16.99
CA ASP A 66 4.60 -21.37 -16.95
C ASP A 66 5.17 -22.00 -15.67
N ASP A 67 5.94 -21.24 -14.89
CA ASP A 67 6.60 -21.70 -13.67
C ASP A 67 5.83 -21.28 -12.41
N ILE A 68 5.25 -20.07 -12.44
CA ILE A 68 4.45 -19.52 -11.34
C ILE A 68 3.11 -20.25 -11.23
N SER A 69 2.44 -20.54 -12.35
CA SER A 69 1.15 -21.25 -12.38
C SER A 69 1.18 -22.67 -11.79
N LYS A 70 2.37 -23.26 -11.60
CA LYS A 70 2.56 -24.60 -11.02
C LYS A 70 2.75 -24.61 -9.52
N ARG A 71 2.89 -23.45 -8.88
CA ARG A 71 3.09 -23.32 -7.44
C ARG A 71 1.75 -23.02 -6.78
N ASP A 72 1.55 -23.57 -5.59
CA ASP A 72 0.39 -23.26 -4.74
C ASP A 72 0.63 -21.89 -4.07
N ILE A 73 0.23 -20.81 -4.74
CA ILE A 73 0.53 -19.44 -4.34
C ILE A 73 -0.72 -18.81 -3.71
N ASN A 74 -0.68 -18.63 -2.40
CA ASN A 74 -1.69 -17.86 -1.66
C ASN A 74 -1.23 -16.44 -1.30
N TRP A 75 0.02 -16.08 -1.64
CA TRP A 75 0.58 -14.75 -1.41
C TRP A 75 1.72 -14.52 -2.41
N LEU A 76 1.76 -13.35 -3.05
CA LEU A 76 2.92 -12.90 -3.81
C LEU A 76 3.22 -11.42 -3.54
N ASN A 77 4.47 -11.12 -3.19
CA ASN A 77 5.02 -9.77 -3.28
C ASN A 77 6.08 -9.78 -4.37
N CYS A 78 6.00 -8.82 -5.27
CA CYS A 78 6.91 -8.69 -6.39
C CYS A 78 7.37 -7.23 -6.49
N ASN A 79 8.67 -7.01 -6.68
CA ASN A 79 9.24 -5.67 -6.73
C ASN A 79 10.31 -5.61 -7.81
N PHE A 80 10.12 -4.73 -8.79
CA PHE A 80 11.18 -4.43 -9.75
C PHE A 80 12.40 -3.87 -9.03
N SER A 81 13.57 -4.20 -9.56
CA SER A 81 14.80 -3.50 -9.21
C SER A 81 14.64 -1.99 -9.40
N PRO A 82 15.33 -1.14 -8.61
CA PRO A 82 15.14 0.30 -8.67
C PRO A 82 15.31 0.93 -10.07
N ASP A 83 16.23 0.40 -10.89
CA ASP A 83 16.41 0.84 -12.28
C ASP A 83 15.42 0.20 -13.28
N LYS A 84 14.66 -0.81 -12.84
CA LYS A 84 13.67 -1.59 -13.61
C LYS A 84 14.21 -2.22 -14.88
N SER A 85 15.52 -2.26 -15.05
CA SER A 85 16.16 -2.58 -16.33
C SER A 85 16.26 -4.07 -16.57
N LYS A 86 16.37 -4.85 -15.49
CA LYS A 86 16.77 -6.24 -15.57
C LYS A 86 16.09 -7.17 -14.58
N TYR A 87 15.98 -6.78 -13.30
CA TYR A 87 15.58 -7.73 -12.26
C TYR A 87 14.23 -7.41 -11.65
N ILE A 88 13.52 -8.46 -11.27
CA ILE A 88 12.37 -8.44 -10.37
C ILE A 88 12.62 -9.42 -9.23
N MET A 89 12.33 -8.98 -8.02
CA MET A 89 12.33 -9.85 -6.85
C MET A 89 10.93 -10.36 -6.58
N ILE A 90 10.83 -11.63 -6.23
CA ILE A 90 9.59 -12.36 -6.01
C ILE A 90 9.72 -13.08 -4.67
N THR A 91 8.77 -12.85 -3.77
CA THR A 91 8.60 -13.62 -2.53
C THR A 91 7.25 -14.31 -2.59
N MET A 92 7.25 -15.62 -2.45
CA MET A 92 6.09 -16.48 -2.67
C MET A 92 5.62 -17.05 -1.34
N GLY A 93 4.29 -17.14 -1.16
CA GLY A 93 3.62 -17.80 -0.06
C GLY A 93 3.75 -17.13 1.30
N LYS A 94 2.72 -17.27 2.15
CA LYS A 94 2.78 -16.84 3.55
C LYS A 94 3.71 -17.72 4.40
N TYR A 95 3.98 -18.93 3.93
CA TYR A 95 4.82 -19.95 4.61
C TYR A 95 5.93 -20.50 3.72
N ASP A 96 5.99 -20.09 2.46
CA ASP A 96 7.06 -20.49 1.55
C ASP A 96 8.28 -19.59 1.82
N ASN A 97 9.43 -20.22 1.97
CA ASN A 97 10.65 -19.64 2.55
C ASN A 97 11.66 -19.34 1.42
N THR A 98 11.14 -18.76 0.35
CA THR A 98 11.91 -18.49 -0.87
C THR A 98 11.85 -17.03 -1.26
N VAL A 99 13.03 -16.47 -1.51
CA VAL A 99 13.19 -15.21 -2.25
C VAL A 99 13.88 -15.52 -3.56
N GLU A 100 13.22 -15.19 -4.66
CA GLU A 100 13.77 -15.33 -5.99
C GLU A 100 14.02 -13.97 -6.62
N ILE A 101 15.16 -13.83 -7.29
CA ILE A 101 15.45 -12.73 -8.19
C ILE A 101 15.51 -13.30 -9.59
N ARG A 102 14.72 -12.72 -10.49
CA ARG A 102 14.59 -13.20 -11.86
C ARG A 102 14.87 -12.09 -12.85
N ASP A 103 15.36 -12.48 -14.02
CA ASP A 103 15.47 -11.57 -15.16
C ASP A 103 14.09 -11.28 -15.74
N THR A 104 13.74 -10.01 -15.91
CA THR A 104 12.40 -9.58 -16.35
C THR A 104 12.16 -9.82 -17.84
N LYS A 105 13.21 -10.02 -18.64
CA LYS A 105 13.11 -10.26 -20.09
C LYS A 105 13.09 -11.74 -20.42
N THR A 106 13.92 -12.54 -19.74
CA THR A 106 14.01 -13.98 -20.01
C THR A 106 13.15 -14.83 -19.08
N GLY A 107 12.74 -14.29 -17.92
CA GLY A 107 12.04 -15.04 -16.88
C GLY A 107 12.93 -16.02 -16.11
N GLU A 108 14.22 -16.09 -16.44
CA GLU A 108 15.19 -17.00 -15.83
C GLU A 108 15.48 -16.61 -14.37
N ASN A 109 15.64 -17.62 -13.52
CA ASN A 109 16.06 -17.43 -12.15
C ASN A 109 17.55 -17.03 -12.10
N PHE A 110 17.83 -15.84 -11.57
CA PHE A 110 19.16 -15.32 -11.37
C PHE A 110 19.73 -15.69 -9.99
N LEU A 111 18.89 -15.61 -8.95
CA LEU A 111 19.23 -15.96 -7.58
C LEU A 111 18.02 -16.55 -6.87
N SER A 112 18.23 -17.65 -6.15
CA SER A 112 17.25 -18.22 -5.23
C SER A 112 17.88 -18.31 -3.84
N LEU A 113 17.24 -17.70 -2.85
CA LEU A 113 17.65 -17.74 -1.46
C LEU A 113 16.77 -18.75 -0.70
N ASP A 114 17.40 -19.80 -0.18
CA ASP A 114 16.81 -20.65 0.85
C ASP A 114 16.85 -19.88 2.17
N THR A 115 15.68 -19.46 2.65
CA THR A 115 15.62 -18.63 3.86
C THR A 115 15.52 -19.42 5.15
N GLU A 116 15.52 -20.76 5.11
CA GLU A 116 15.52 -21.58 6.33
C GLU A 116 16.74 -21.29 7.21
N LYS A 117 17.90 -21.04 6.59
CA LYS A 117 19.13 -20.69 7.33
C LYS A 117 19.00 -19.40 8.16
N TYR A 118 18.12 -18.47 7.78
CA TYR A 118 17.92 -17.21 8.51
C TYR A 118 16.98 -17.35 9.70
N ARG A 119 16.25 -18.47 9.77
CA ARG A 119 15.25 -18.77 10.80
C ARG A 119 15.77 -19.75 11.86
N GLY A 120 16.93 -20.36 11.62
CA GLY A 120 17.57 -21.29 12.56
C GLY A 120 17.98 -20.64 13.88
N ASP A 121 18.08 -21.46 14.92
CA ASP A 121 18.66 -21.12 16.23
C ASP A 121 17.97 -20.00 17.02
N VAL A 122 16.67 -19.74 16.76
CA VAL A 122 15.87 -18.72 17.45
C VAL A 122 14.81 -19.28 18.41
N GLY A 123 14.90 -20.57 18.76
CA GLY A 123 13.96 -21.25 19.67
C GLY A 123 12.91 -22.09 18.95
N GLY A 124 11.81 -22.40 19.64
CA GLY A 124 10.74 -23.26 19.11
C GLY A 124 9.77 -22.57 18.15
N TYR A 125 9.92 -21.26 17.94
CA TYR A 125 9.11 -20.46 17.02
C TYR A 125 9.99 -19.99 15.87
N SER A 126 9.59 -20.31 14.64
CA SER A 126 10.34 -20.03 13.42
C SER A 126 9.46 -19.18 12.49
N PRO A 127 9.48 -17.84 12.62
CA PRO A 127 8.68 -16.95 11.77
C PRO A 127 9.10 -17.06 10.30
N PRO A 128 8.16 -16.98 9.33
CA PRO A 128 8.50 -16.96 7.91
C PRO A 128 9.21 -15.65 7.53
N ILE A 129 9.52 -15.48 6.23
CA ILE A 129 9.96 -14.18 5.72
C ILE A 129 8.83 -13.17 5.93
N GLY A 130 9.09 -12.11 6.69
CA GLY A 130 8.16 -11.01 6.88
C GLY A 130 8.17 -10.04 5.71
N GLN A 131 9.35 -9.75 5.15
CA GLN A 131 9.51 -8.79 4.05
C GLN A 131 10.86 -8.99 3.34
N ALA A 132 10.88 -8.75 2.02
CA ALA A 132 12.11 -8.56 1.25
C ALA A 132 11.90 -7.44 0.25
N GLU A 133 12.81 -6.45 0.21
CA GLU A 133 12.78 -5.36 -0.79
C GLU A 133 14.18 -4.95 -1.24
N TRP A 134 14.25 -4.22 -2.35
CA TRP A 134 15.49 -3.66 -2.87
C TRP A 134 15.96 -2.47 -2.04
N ILE A 135 17.24 -2.41 -1.74
CA ILE A 135 17.91 -1.22 -1.21
C ILE A 135 18.43 -0.36 -2.37
N ASP A 136 19.09 -1.03 -3.31
CA ASP A 136 19.62 -0.50 -4.56
C ASP A 136 19.66 -1.64 -5.62
N ASN A 137 20.23 -1.39 -6.81
CA ASN A 137 20.27 -2.40 -7.88
C ASN A 137 21.18 -3.63 -7.60
N LYS A 138 21.88 -3.66 -6.47
CA LYS A 138 22.83 -4.71 -6.09
C LYS A 138 22.58 -5.29 -4.71
N ASN A 139 21.81 -4.60 -3.87
CA ASN A 139 21.56 -4.99 -2.49
C ASN A 139 20.05 -5.08 -2.25
N ILE A 140 19.65 -6.16 -1.59
CA ILE A 140 18.31 -6.33 -1.03
C ILE A 140 18.40 -6.37 0.48
N PHE A 141 17.28 -6.14 1.15
CA PHE A 141 17.10 -6.58 2.54
C PHE A 141 16.10 -7.73 2.62
N LEU A 142 16.24 -8.55 3.65
CA LEU A 142 15.33 -9.65 4.01
C LEU A 142 15.11 -9.62 5.51
N THR A 143 13.87 -9.77 5.96
CA THR A 143 13.57 -9.99 7.38
C THR A 143 12.72 -11.23 7.62
N THR A 144 13.02 -11.93 8.72
CA THR A 144 12.25 -13.06 9.26
C THR A 144 11.46 -12.66 10.51
N GLU A 145 11.07 -11.39 10.66
CA GLU A 145 10.57 -10.77 11.91
C GLU A 145 11.61 -10.70 13.04
N PHE A 146 12.44 -11.72 13.22
CA PHE A 146 13.46 -11.84 14.27
C PHE A 146 14.86 -11.40 13.86
N ARG A 147 15.13 -11.35 12.57
CA ARG A 147 16.41 -10.85 12.04
C ARG A 147 16.18 -10.01 10.80
N LEU A 148 17.09 -9.09 10.54
CA LEU A 148 17.16 -8.29 9.32
C LEU A 148 18.54 -8.47 8.69
N TYR A 149 18.57 -8.82 7.42
CA TYR A 149 19.79 -9.00 6.64
C TYR A 149 19.84 -8.03 5.48
N ILE A 150 21.04 -7.56 5.15
CA ILE A 150 21.38 -6.93 3.88
C ILE A 150 22.20 -7.95 3.07
N ILE A 151 21.77 -8.19 1.84
CA ILE A 151 22.36 -9.20 0.96
C ILE A 151 22.76 -8.55 -0.36
N ASN A 152 24.03 -8.69 -0.74
CA ASN A 152 24.49 -8.29 -2.05
C ASN A 152 24.26 -9.42 -3.06
N ILE A 153 23.41 -9.16 -4.06
CA ILE A 153 22.94 -10.18 -5.00
C ILE A 153 24.01 -10.63 -6.01
N LEU A 154 25.10 -9.85 -6.14
CA LEU A 154 26.19 -10.15 -7.07
C LEU A 154 27.33 -10.92 -6.41
N THR A 155 27.61 -10.64 -5.13
CA THR A 155 28.72 -11.24 -4.40
C THR A 155 28.29 -12.33 -3.41
N GLY A 156 27.00 -12.40 -3.08
CA GLY A 156 26.49 -13.27 -2.02
C GLY A 156 26.92 -12.81 -0.61
N ARG A 157 27.46 -11.59 -0.47
CA ARG A 157 27.80 -11.05 0.85
C ARG A 157 26.53 -10.79 1.65
N GLU A 158 26.48 -11.34 2.86
CA GLU A 158 25.35 -11.22 3.78
C GLU A 158 25.80 -10.51 5.07
N ILE A 159 24.99 -9.56 5.54
CA ILE A 159 25.24 -8.82 6.78
C ILE A 159 23.96 -8.80 7.59
N GLN A 160 24.00 -9.31 8.81
CA GLN A 160 22.91 -9.12 9.77
C GLN A 160 22.98 -7.69 10.32
N VAL A 161 21.88 -6.94 10.17
CA VAL A 161 21.74 -5.56 10.66
C VAL A 161 21.33 -5.55 12.14
N THR A 162 20.42 -6.46 12.50
CA THR A 162 19.88 -6.55 13.85
C THR A 162 20.83 -7.25 14.81
N GLU A 163 20.77 -6.89 16.07
CA GLU A 163 21.34 -7.64 17.19
C GLU A 163 20.83 -9.09 17.21
N GLU A 164 21.62 -9.96 17.84
CA GLU A 164 21.25 -11.37 18.00
C GLU A 164 20.03 -11.54 18.91
N CYS A 165 19.00 -12.21 18.42
CA CYS A 165 17.72 -12.37 19.09
C CYS A 165 17.65 -13.62 19.98
N ALA A 166 18.48 -14.64 19.72
CA ALA A 166 18.48 -15.91 20.43
C ALA A 166 18.52 -15.80 21.97
N PRO A 167 19.28 -14.87 22.61
CA PRO A 167 19.28 -14.69 24.07
C PRO A 167 17.91 -14.38 24.69
N VAL A 168 16.96 -13.90 23.89
CA VAL A 168 15.58 -13.63 24.31
C VAL A 168 14.64 -14.71 23.77
N THR A 169 14.65 -14.97 22.46
CA THR A 169 13.64 -15.81 21.81
C THR A 169 13.69 -17.27 22.25
N THR A 170 14.87 -17.79 22.60
CA THR A 170 15.03 -19.16 23.13
C THR A 170 14.42 -19.36 24.51
N LYS A 171 14.17 -18.27 25.26
CA LYS A 171 13.52 -18.29 26.57
C LYS A 171 12.02 -18.05 26.48
N ALA A 172 11.55 -17.51 25.36
CA ALA A 172 10.15 -17.21 25.13
C ALA A 172 9.35 -18.48 24.87
N ASN A 173 8.13 -18.55 25.41
CA ASN A 173 7.18 -19.59 25.05
C ASN A 173 6.77 -19.44 23.58
N HIS A 174 6.97 -20.51 22.80
CA HIS A 174 6.76 -20.51 21.35
C HIS A 174 5.30 -20.25 20.93
N ASN A 175 4.32 -20.50 21.81
CA ASN A 175 2.90 -20.34 21.49
C ASN A 175 2.29 -19.00 21.95
N VAL A 176 2.85 -18.38 22.99
CA VAL A 176 2.19 -17.23 23.65
C VAL A 176 3.07 -16.00 23.79
N GLU A 177 4.39 -16.11 23.65
CA GLU A 177 5.30 -14.96 23.82
C GLU A 177 6.05 -14.67 22.52
N ALA A 178 6.68 -15.70 21.94
CA ALA A 178 7.51 -15.55 20.74
C ALA A 178 6.77 -14.90 19.54
N PRO A 179 5.48 -15.21 19.26
CA PRO A 179 4.75 -14.56 18.17
C PRO A 179 4.52 -13.04 18.35
N TYR A 180 4.74 -12.50 19.55
CA TYR A 180 4.60 -11.07 19.83
C TYR A 180 5.94 -10.34 19.90
N LEU A 181 7.04 -11.06 19.66
CA LEU A 181 8.37 -10.50 19.56
C LEU A 181 8.70 -10.19 18.09
N SER A 182 9.50 -9.15 17.88
CA SER A 182 10.06 -8.82 16.57
C SER A 182 11.31 -7.97 16.75
N TRP A 183 12.36 -8.23 15.98
CA TRP A 183 13.53 -7.37 15.89
C TRP A 183 13.44 -6.40 14.72
N ALA A 184 12.77 -6.82 13.65
CA ALA A 184 12.53 -6.00 12.47
C ALA A 184 11.22 -6.41 11.80
N ALA A 185 10.24 -5.52 11.85
CA ALA A 185 9.00 -5.59 11.08
C ALA A 185 8.72 -4.23 10.43
N ASN A 186 7.94 -4.21 9.36
CA ASN A 186 7.64 -3.00 8.58
C ASN A 186 8.92 -2.21 8.23
N VAL A 187 9.87 -2.88 7.58
CA VAL A 187 11.17 -2.30 7.23
C VAL A 187 10.98 -1.31 6.08
N LYS A 188 11.51 -0.10 6.23
CA LYS A 188 11.49 0.95 5.22
C LYS A 188 12.91 1.46 4.98
N LYS A 189 13.30 1.52 3.71
CA LYS A 189 14.55 2.15 3.28
C LYS A 189 14.32 3.66 3.14
N MET A 190 15.18 4.46 3.77
CA MET A 190 15.20 5.91 3.65
C MET A 190 16.65 6.37 3.59
N GLY A 191 17.05 6.96 2.46
CA GLY A 191 18.46 7.30 2.21
C GLY A 191 19.36 6.05 2.22
N ASP A 192 20.37 6.03 3.09
CA ASP A 192 21.35 4.94 3.22
C ASP A 192 21.02 3.93 4.33
N LYS A 193 19.87 4.09 5.01
CA LYS A 193 19.50 3.30 6.19
C LYS A 193 18.16 2.60 6.04
N LEU A 194 18.01 1.57 6.86
CA LEU A 194 16.76 0.85 7.08
C LEU A 194 16.18 1.30 8.42
N TYR A 195 14.88 1.58 8.45
CA TYR A 195 14.11 1.91 9.65
C TYR A 195 13.00 0.88 9.81
N TYR A 196 12.75 0.44 11.04
CA TYR A 196 11.85 -0.69 11.27
C TYR A 196 11.27 -0.67 12.69
N ASN A 197 10.13 -1.34 12.81
CA ASN A 197 9.49 -1.63 14.08
C ASN A 197 10.15 -2.80 14.77
N SER A 198 10.23 -2.73 16.09
CA SER A 198 10.89 -3.72 16.92
C SER A 198 10.17 -3.84 18.27
N LYS A 199 9.93 -5.06 18.72
CA LYS A 199 9.36 -5.39 20.03
C LYS A 199 10.12 -6.58 20.62
N ARG A 200 11.14 -6.30 21.44
CA ARG A 200 12.14 -7.30 21.90
C ARG A 200 11.92 -7.79 23.32
N GLU A 201 10.98 -7.20 24.07
CA GLU A 201 10.78 -7.47 25.49
C GLU A 201 9.55 -8.37 25.72
N ILE A 202 9.75 -9.48 26.43
CA ILE A 202 8.68 -10.40 26.83
C ILE A 202 7.76 -9.73 27.86
N GLY A 203 6.45 -9.88 27.67
CA GLY A 203 5.44 -9.42 28.64
C GLY A 203 5.23 -7.90 28.71
N LYS A 204 5.93 -7.12 27.88
CA LYS A 204 5.78 -5.66 27.84
C LYS A 204 4.70 -5.26 26.83
N ALA A 205 3.63 -4.65 27.36
CA ALA A 205 2.62 -3.99 26.55
C ALA A 205 3.19 -2.72 25.89
N GLY A 206 2.54 -2.27 24.82
CA GLY A 206 2.93 -1.06 24.08
C GLY A 206 3.34 -1.33 22.64
N LEU A 207 3.75 -0.25 21.96
CA LEU A 207 4.00 -0.20 20.51
C LEU A 207 5.35 -0.82 20.10
N GLY A 208 6.25 -1.08 21.05
CA GLY A 208 7.64 -1.39 20.74
C GLY A 208 8.44 -0.12 20.49
N SER A 209 9.45 -0.19 19.65
CA SER A 209 10.32 0.93 19.32
C SER A 209 10.65 0.95 17.83
N ILE A 210 10.99 2.13 17.34
CA ILE A 210 11.53 2.32 16.00
C ILE A 210 13.05 2.26 16.10
N TYR A 211 13.66 1.39 15.30
CA TYR A 211 15.11 1.27 15.16
C TYR A 211 15.54 1.81 13.80
N CYS A 212 16.82 2.14 13.69
CA CYS A 212 17.47 2.40 12.41
C CYS A 212 18.81 1.65 12.34
N GLY A 213 19.14 1.12 11.17
CA GLY A 213 20.36 0.36 10.97
C GLY A 213 20.82 0.30 9.52
N ASN A 214 22.06 -0.12 9.34
CA ASN A 214 22.70 -0.34 8.04
C ASN A 214 23.76 -1.44 8.19
N GLN A 215 24.74 -1.49 7.29
CA GLN A 215 25.82 -2.48 7.32
C GLN A 215 26.74 -2.37 8.54
N GLU A 216 26.71 -1.25 9.27
CA GLU A 216 27.55 -1.00 10.45
C GLU A 216 26.87 -1.46 11.75
N GLY A 217 25.59 -1.84 11.68
CA GLY A 217 24.77 -2.26 12.81
C GLY A 217 23.51 -1.40 12.95
N GLU A 218 22.86 -1.54 14.10
CA GLU A 218 21.60 -0.86 14.42
C GLU A 218 21.69 -0.01 15.69
N ARG A 219 20.69 0.86 15.86
CA ARG A 219 20.42 1.57 17.11
C ARG A 219 18.94 1.84 17.27
N GLU A 220 18.47 1.85 18.51
CA GLU A 220 17.13 2.35 18.83
C GLU A 220 17.06 3.85 18.52
N LEU A 221 16.00 4.27 17.83
CA LEU A 221 15.78 5.65 17.42
C LEU A 221 14.69 6.32 18.25
N ILE A 222 13.50 5.70 18.33
CA ILE A 222 12.35 6.24 19.04
C ILE A 222 11.69 5.15 19.89
N PRO A 223 11.71 5.25 21.23
CA PRO A 223 11.06 4.28 22.10
C PRO A 223 9.54 4.50 22.17
N ASN A 224 8.80 3.43 22.45
CA ASN A 224 7.32 3.38 22.52
C ASN A 224 6.65 3.98 21.28
N ALA A 225 7.10 3.57 20.10
CA ALA A 225 6.69 4.14 18.83
C ALA A 225 6.58 3.07 17.74
N ARG A 226 5.69 3.32 16.77
CA ARG A 226 5.46 2.44 15.62
C ARG A 226 5.57 3.23 14.32
N LEU A 227 6.56 2.91 13.50
CA LEU A 227 6.71 3.35 12.11
C LEU A 227 5.49 2.91 11.31
N ILE A 228 4.87 3.87 10.61
CA ILE A 228 3.71 3.64 9.76
C ILE A 228 4.15 3.61 8.30
N MET A 229 4.73 4.71 7.80
CA MET A 229 5.19 4.81 6.42
C MET A 229 6.43 5.68 6.27
N ALA A 230 7.25 5.38 5.26
CA ALA A 230 8.22 6.35 4.74
C ALA A 230 7.48 7.40 3.90
N LEU A 231 7.77 8.68 4.13
CA LEU A 231 7.25 9.76 3.31
C LEU A 231 8.19 10.02 2.12
N ASP A 232 9.48 10.11 2.41
CA ASP A 232 10.58 10.28 1.47
C ASP A 232 11.89 9.78 2.10
N ASP A 233 13.03 10.00 1.45
CA ASP A 233 14.34 9.55 1.94
C ASP A 233 14.80 10.20 3.26
N THR A 234 14.11 11.23 3.73
CA THR A 234 14.50 12.02 4.90
C THR A 234 13.43 12.12 5.97
N ARG A 235 12.21 11.61 5.72
CA ARG A 235 11.07 11.76 6.61
C ARG A 235 10.19 10.52 6.63
N PHE A 236 9.61 10.25 7.79
CA PHE A 236 8.61 9.19 7.95
C PHE A 236 7.50 9.57 8.92
N VAL A 237 6.37 8.90 8.77
CA VAL A 237 5.23 9.03 9.68
C VAL A 237 5.24 7.88 10.67
N TYR A 238 4.97 8.18 11.93
CA TYR A 238 4.93 7.20 13.00
C TYR A 238 3.84 7.51 14.03
N TRP A 239 3.42 6.48 14.75
CA TRP A 239 2.59 6.60 15.94
C TRP A 239 3.44 6.58 17.20
N LYS A 240 3.02 7.39 18.16
CA LYS A 240 3.58 7.37 19.51
C LYS A 240 2.47 7.60 20.52
N GLU A 241 2.52 6.84 21.60
CA GLU A 241 1.71 7.13 22.77
C GLU A 241 2.29 8.37 23.47
N THR A 242 1.52 9.45 23.50
CA THR A 242 1.94 10.73 24.10
C THR A 242 1.56 10.86 25.57
N ARG A 243 0.51 10.14 25.97
CA ARG A 243 0.01 9.93 27.34
C ARG A 243 -0.80 8.62 27.34
N PRO A 244 -1.10 8.02 28.51
CA PRO A 244 -1.82 6.75 28.58
C PRO A 244 -3.07 6.75 27.70
N ASP A 245 -3.19 5.73 26.85
CA ASP A 245 -4.30 5.50 25.93
C ASP A 245 -4.50 6.57 24.84
N VAL A 246 -3.49 7.41 24.59
CA VAL A 246 -3.54 8.47 23.58
C VAL A 246 -2.39 8.35 22.59
N LEU A 247 -2.74 7.81 21.43
CA LEU A 247 -1.87 7.72 20.25
C LEU A 247 -1.92 9.03 19.46
N ALA A 248 -0.75 9.57 19.14
CA ALA A 248 -0.60 10.69 18.21
C ALA A 248 0.12 10.23 16.94
N THR A 249 -0.28 10.82 15.81
CA THR A 249 0.38 10.65 14.51
C THR A 249 1.37 11.79 14.30
N LEU A 250 2.63 11.43 14.06
CA LEU A 250 3.76 12.36 14.03
C LEU A 250 4.57 12.18 12.74
N LEU A 251 5.06 13.29 12.19
CA LEU A 251 6.07 13.33 11.15
C LEU A 251 7.45 13.45 11.79
N TYR A 252 8.35 12.51 11.53
CA TYR A 252 9.75 12.59 11.94
C TYR A 252 10.62 13.09 10.79
N ASP A 253 11.47 14.07 11.05
CA ASP A 253 12.52 14.55 10.15
C ASP A 253 13.86 13.97 10.59
N ILE A 254 14.46 13.13 9.75
CA ILE A 254 15.73 12.45 10.01
C ILE A 254 16.88 13.46 10.11
N SER A 255 16.87 14.47 9.24
CA SER A 255 17.97 15.45 9.12
C SER A 255 18.06 16.33 10.37
N THR A 256 16.91 16.72 10.93
CA THR A 256 16.86 17.56 12.13
C THR A 256 16.56 16.79 13.41
N SER A 257 16.31 15.48 13.31
CA SER A 257 15.92 14.62 14.45
C SER A 257 14.72 15.16 15.23
N SER A 258 13.77 15.79 14.52
CA SER A 258 12.63 16.51 15.10
C SER A 258 11.31 15.85 14.70
N SER A 259 10.33 15.91 15.60
CA SER A 259 8.98 15.40 15.33
C SER A 259 7.96 16.55 15.28
N PHE A 260 7.00 16.44 14.36
CA PHE A 260 5.91 17.39 14.19
C PHE A 260 4.56 16.67 14.26
N LEU A 261 3.60 17.26 14.96
CA LEU A 261 2.25 16.70 15.06
C LEU A 261 1.57 16.78 13.69
N ILE A 262 1.01 15.64 13.25
CA ILE A 262 0.09 15.59 12.10
C ILE A 262 -1.34 15.61 12.64
N ALA A 263 -1.65 14.70 13.56
CA ALA A 263 -2.96 14.60 14.20
C ALA A 263 -2.80 14.08 15.63
N ASP A 264 -3.53 14.70 16.57
CA ASP A 264 -3.83 14.09 17.87
C ASP A 264 -5.20 13.36 17.79
N THR A 265 -5.65 12.81 18.91
CA THR A 265 -6.81 11.89 19.06
C THR A 265 -8.00 12.10 18.10
N ASP A 266 -8.72 11.02 17.79
CA ASP A 266 -9.89 10.91 16.88
C ASP A 266 -9.57 10.63 15.40
N SER A 267 -8.32 10.27 15.08
CA SER A 267 -8.04 9.60 13.80
C SER A 267 -8.73 8.25 13.78
N LEU A 268 -9.52 7.99 12.74
CA LEU A 268 -10.13 6.68 12.53
C LEU A 268 -9.02 5.63 12.40
N PRO A 269 -9.27 4.36 12.79
CA PRO A 269 -8.27 3.31 13.00
C PRO A 269 -7.54 2.83 11.73
N GLU A 270 -7.45 3.66 10.70
CA GLU A 270 -6.94 3.31 9.39
C GLU A 270 -5.92 4.32 8.87
N GLU A 271 -5.15 3.88 7.88
CA GLU A 271 -3.85 4.44 7.56
C GLU A 271 -3.92 5.90 7.08
N ILE A 272 -2.83 6.60 7.33
CA ILE A 272 -2.54 7.87 6.67
C ILE A 272 -1.95 7.55 5.29
N PHE A 273 -2.52 8.13 4.25
CA PHE A 273 -2.12 7.88 2.88
C PHE A 273 -1.31 9.03 2.33
N ARG A 274 -0.26 8.73 1.57
CA ARG A 274 0.40 9.72 0.73
C ARG A 274 -0.43 9.90 -0.54
N ILE A 275 -0.75 11.15 -0.86
CA ILE A 275 -1.46 11.49 -2.10
C ILE A 275 -0.44 11.84 -3.19
N ASN A 276 -0.88 11.84 -4.45
CA ASN A 276 -0.05 12.01 -5.65
C ASN A 276 0.82 13.29 -5.66
N ASN A 277 0.42 14.38 -4.99
CA ASN A 277 1.26 15.58 -4.86
C ASN A 277 2.23 15.58 -3.65
N GLY A 278 2.37 14.44 -2.97
CA GLY A 278 3.30 14.25 -1.86
C GLY A 278 2.78 14.71 -0.48
N LYS A 279 1.57 15.26 -0.39
CA LYS A 279 0.91 15.51 0.89
C LYS A 279 0.36 14.21 1.49
N LEU A 280 -0.15 14.31 2.71
CA LEU A 280 -0.75 13.22 3.45
C LEU A 280 -2.26 13.46 3.59
N ALA A 281 -3.07 12.40 3.48
CA ALA A 281 -4.50 12.44 3.73
C ALA A 281 -4.88 11.43 4.80
N TYR A 282 -5.84 11.79 5.65
CA TYR A 282 -6.41 10.92 6.68
C TYR A 282 -7.85 11.35 6.99
N MET A 283 -8.59 10.48 7.66
CA MET A 283 -9.95 10.78 8.11
C MET A 283 -10.05 10.74 9.64
N THR A 284 -10.89 11.62 10.18
CA THR A 284 -11.18 11.74 11.60
C THR A 284 -12.68 11.68 11.86
N GLY A 285 -13.05 11.21 13.04
CA GLY A 285 -14.44 11.06 13.44
C GLY A 285 -14.62 9.92 14.43
N LYS A 286 -15.88 9.65 14.79
CA LYS A 286 -16.22 8.51 15.64
C LYS A 286 -16.49 7.30 14.76
N MET A 287 -15.95 6.14 15.11
CA MET A 287 -16.26 4.88 14.41
C MET A 287 -17.76 4.63 14.25
N THR A 288 -18.53 5.04 15.27
CA THR A 288 -19.99 4.99 15.26
C THR A 288 -20.56 6.41 15.26
N GLY A 289 -21.55 6.64 14.40
CA GLY A 289 -22.09 7.97 14.12
C GLY A 289 -21.54 8.49 12.80
N GLY A 290 -22.43 8.80 11.87
CA GLY A 290 -22.09 9.05 10.47
C GLY A 290 -21.48 10.42 10.16
N ILE A 291 -20.67 11.00 11.05
CA ILE A 291 -20.01 12.29 10.83
C ILE A 291 -18.50 12.08 10.71
N TYR A 292 -17.97 12.30 9.51
CA TYR A 292 -16.55 12.14 9.20
C TYR A 292 -15.96 13.39 8.56
N ARG A 293 -14.73 13.71 8.96
CA ARG A 293 -13.91 14.74 8.36
C ARG A 293 -12.73 14.11 7.65
N GLY A 294 -12.33 14.70 6.54
CA GLY A 294 -11.03 14.40 5.93
C GLY A 294 -10.08 15.55 6.16
N ALA A 295 -8.81 15.23 6.24
CA ALA A 295 -7.74 16.20 6.37
C ALA A 295 -6.68 15.94 5.30
N VAL A 296 -6.09 17.03 4.79
CA VAL A 296 -4.89 17.00 3.96
C VAL A 296 -3.79 17.76 4.69
N TYR A 297 -2.72 17.07 5.04
CA TYR A 297 -1.55 17.62 5.71
C TYR A 297 -0.40 17.78 4.74
N ASP A 298 0.14 19.00 4.65
CA ASP A 298 1.34 19.29 3.88
C ASP A 298 2.59 19.11 4.75
N PRO A 299 3.45 18.11 4.48
CA PRO A 299 4.62 17.84 5.30
C PRO A 299 5.73 18.87 5.18
N ASN A 300 5.70 19.74 4.16
CA ASN A 300 6.69 20.79 3.96
C ASN A 300 6.31 22.06 4.73
N THR A 301 5.02 22.44 4.69
CA THR A 301 4.53 23.64 5.39
C THR A 301 4.04 23.33 6.82
N ARG A 302 3.80 22.05 7.12
CA ARG A 302 3.27 21.52 8.38
C ARG A 302 1.86 22.03 8.70
N GLN A 303 1.09 22.35 7.66
CA GLN A 303 -0.28 22.80 7.78
C GLN A 303 -1.25 21.70 7.35
N ALA A 304 -2.35 21.58 8.09
CA ALA A 304 -3.48 20.72 7.74
C ALA A 304 -4.64 21.57 7.21
N GLN A 305 -5.30 21.07 6.19
CA GLN A 305 -6.60 21.55 5.74
C GLN A 305 -7.65 20.49 6.03
N GLU A 306 -8.71 20.86 6.74
CA GLU A 306 -9.81 19.96 7.09
C GLU A 306 -11.05 20.22 6.24
N PHE A 307 -11.82 19.14 6.01
CA PHE A 307 -13.02 19.14 5.20
C PHE A 307 -14.11 18.34 5.92
N ASP A 308 -15.31 18.92 6.03
CA ASP A 308 -16.50 18.18 6.45
C ASP A 308 -16.98 17.32 5.27
N ILE A 309 -16.59 16.04 5.27
CA ILE A 309 -16.75 15.13 4.14
C ILE A 309 -18.12 14.47 4.15
N TYR A 310 -18.50 13.90 5.28
CA TYR A 310 -19.67 13.05 5.37
C TYR A 310 -20.47 13.37 6.61
N ASN A 311 -21.76 13.61 6.42
CA ASN A 311 -22.75 13.54 7.46
C ASN A 311 -23.92 12.70 6.94
N ALA A 312 -23.94 11.44 7.32
CA ALA A 312 -24.91 10.46 6.84
C ALA A 312 -26.38 10.89 7.02
N GLU A 313 -26.71 11.54 8.14
CA GLU A 313 -28.07 12.01 8.41
C GLU A 313 -28.49 13.16 7.48
N ARG A 314 -27.51 13.97 7.05
CA ARG A 314 -27.71 15.08 6.12
C ARG A 314 -27.69 14.60 4.66
N ASP A 315 -26.73 13.75 4.33
CA ASP A 315 -26.37 13.40 2.96
C ASP A 315 -27.19 12.22 2.44
N PHE A 316 -27.52 11.26 3.30
CA PHE A 316 -28.29 10.05 2.99
C PHE A 316 -29.33 9.74 4.08
N PRO A 317 -30.34 10.61 4.26
CA PRO A 317 -31.39 10.38 5.25
C PRO A 317 -32.21 9.15 4.88
N ASP A 318 -32.19 8.14 5.75
CA ASP A 318 -32.97 6.92 5.59
C ASP A 318 -33.48 6.46 6.96
N ASN A 319 -34.81 6.31 7.07
CA ASN A 319 -35.48 5.87 8.29
C ASN A 319 -35.33 4.36 8.52
N ASP A 320 -34.89 3.59 7.53
CA ASP A 320 -34.58 2.18 7.67
C ASP A 320 -33.20 1.93 8.29
N ILE A 321 -32.37 2.97 8.44
CA ILE A 321 -31.02 2.86 8.99
C ILE A 321 -31.03 3.22 10.48
N ASP A 322 -30.78 2.23 11.33
CA ASP A 322 -30.69 2.39 12.80
C ASP A 322 -29.27 2.74 13.26
N GLN A 323 -28.25 2.25 12.54
CA GLN A 323 -26.85 2.43 12.92
C GLN A 323 -25.98 2.76 11.71
N ARG A 324 -24.98 3.60 11.94
CA ARG A 324 -24.04 4.07 10.93
C ARG A 324 -22.63 3.95 11.44
N GLN A 325 -21.78 3.31 10.65
CA GLN A 325 -20.42 2.99 11.01
C GLN A 325 -19.47 3.39 9.90
N PHE A 326 -18.28 3.80 10.31
CA PHE A 326 -17.20 4.01 9.37
C PHE A 326 -16.72 2.64 8.88
N GLY A 327 -16.62 2.47 7.56
CA GLY A 327 -16.10 1.27 6.94
C GLY A 327 -14.58 1.37 6.83
N HIS A 328 -14.11 1.95 5.74
CA HIS A 328 -12.68 2.00 5.39
C HIS A 328 -12.29 3.34 4.76
N PHE A 329 -11.10 3.89 5.05
CA PHE A 329 -10.49 4.98 4.29
C PHE A 329 -9.57 4.37 3.23
N MET A 330 -9.90 4.56 1.96
CA MET A 330 -9.15 3.99 0.83
C MET A 330 -8.08 4.94 0.28
N GLY A 331 -8.00 6.15 0.83
CA GLY A 331 -7.06 7.18 0.42
C GLY A 331 -7.71 8.34 -0.30
N ALA A 332 -6.86 9.20 -0.86
CA ALA A 332 -7.28 10.40 -1.57
C ALA A 332 -6.29 10.73 -2.70
N TRP A 333 -6.72 11.52 -3.67
CA TRP A 333 -5.84 12.09 -4.68
C TRP A 333 -6.17 13.56 -4.90
N GLU A 334 -5.24 14.26 -5.55
CA GLU A 334 -5.39 15.65 -5.93
C GLU A 334 -5.36 15.81 -7.45
N LYS A 335 -6.25 16.66 -7.97
CA LYS A 335 -6.21 17.11 -9.36
C LYS A 335 -6.60 18.58 -9.46
N ASP A 336 -5.75 19.38 -10.09
CA ASP A 336 -5.98 20.81 -10.34
C ASP A 336 -6.36 21.64 -9.08
N GLY A 337 -5.84 21.26 -7.91
CA GLY A 337 -6.13 21.85 -6.60
C GLY A 337 -7.39 21.31 -5.90
N GLU A 338 -8.05 20.32 -6.47
CA GLU A 338 -9.19 19.61 -5.87
C GLU A 338 -8.72 18.29 -5.28
N TYR A 339 -9.04 18.04 -4.01
CA TYR A 339 -8.87 16.74 -3.38
C TYR A 339 -10.13 15.91 -3.50
N VAL A 340 -9.98 14.63 -3.84
CA VAL A 340 -11.06 13.64 -3.81
C VAL A 340 -10.71 12.54 -2.82
N PHE A 341 -11.63 12.25 -1.90
CA PHE A 341 -11.48 11.23 -0.87
C PHE A 341 -12.29 10.00 -1.24
N LEU A 342 -11.71 8.81 -1.07
CA LEU A 342 -12.35 7.51 -1.23
C LEU A 342 -12.49 6.85 0.13
N PHE A 343 -13.71 6.46 0.48
CA PHE A 343 -13.97 5.78 1.74
C PHE A 343 -15.23 4.93 1.64
N SER A 344 -15.45 4.07 2.61
CA SER A 344 -16.69 3.31 2.74
C SER A 344 -17.35 3.54 4.08
N VAL A 345 -18.66 3.28 4.10
CA VAL A 345 -19.49 3.31 5.29
C VAL A 345 -20.31 2.03 5.36
N GLU A 346 -20.63 1.59 6.57
CA GLU A 346 -21.47 0.43 6.81
C GLU A 346 -22.72 0.87 7.60
N ASN A 347 -23.88 0.73 6.98
CA ASN A 347 -25.17 1.18 7.51
C ASN A 347 -26.06 -0.04 7.82
N PHE A 348 -26.57 -0.16 9.06
CA PHE A 348 -27.45 -1.28 9.42
C PHE A 348 -28.89 -1.01 9.00
N SER A 349 -29.39 -1.78 8.03
CA SER A 349 -30.79 -1.74 7.58
C SER A 349 -31.68 -2.60 8.47
N THR A 350 -32.70 -1.98 9.06
CA THR A 350 -33.65 -2.66 9.95
C THR A 350 -34.58 -3.59 9.19
N SER A 351 -35.00 -3.22 7.99
CA SER A 351 -35.90 -4.00 7.14
C SER A 351 -35.22 -5.24 6.57
N GLN A 352 -33.93 -5.15 6.23
CA GLN A 352 -33.15 -6.27 5.71
C GLN A 352 -32.43 -7.07 6.81
N GLY A 353 -32.31 -6.50 8.01
CA GLY A 353 -31.61 -7.12 9.14
C GLY A 353 -30.11 -7.35 8.88
N LYS A 354 -29.49 -6.53 8.02
CA LYS A 354 -28.07 -6.65 7.64
C LYS A 354 -27.40 -5.28 7.48
N TYR A 355 -26.07 -5.27 7.51
CA TYR A 355 -25.28 -4.11 7.11
C TYR A 355 -25.24 -3.97 5.58
N LEU A 356 -25.45 -2.76 5.10
CA LEU A 356 -25.28 -2.33 3.73
C LEU A 356 -23.97 -1.54 3.67
N LYS A 357 -23.07 -1.92 2.75
CA LYS A 357 -21.80 -1.24 2.55
C LYS A 357 -21.91 -0.32 1.35
N GLU A 358 -21.53 0.93 1.53
CA GLU A 358 -21.49 1.93 0.47
C GLU A 358 -20.05 2.39 0.27
N TYR A 359 -19.64 2.53 -0.99
CA TYR A 359 -18.30 2.97 -1.36
C TYR A 359 -18.42 4.35 -2.00
N LEU A 360 -17.86 5.36 -1.34
CA LEU A 360 -18.17 6.75 -1.57
C LEU A 360 -16.94 7.52 -2.04
N ALA A 361 -17.16 8.44 -2.97
CA ALA A 361 -16.20 9.46 -3.36
C ALA A 361 -16.71 10.85 -3.00
N TYR A 362 -15.84 11.68 -2.41
CA TYR A 362 -16.17 13.05 -2.04
C TYR A 362 -15.22 14.06 -2.68
N SER A 363 -15.77 15.06 -3.36
CA SER A 363 -15.01 16.20 -3.90
C SER A 363 -14.97 17.35 -2.90
N THR A 364 -13.76 17.82 -2.59
CA THR A 364 -13.57 19.04 -1.77
C THR A 364 -13.96 20.33 -2.50
N ARG A 365 -13.99 20.33 -3.84
CA ARG A 365 -14.33 21.51 -4.64
C ARG A 365 -15.84 21.68 -4.76
N THR A 366 -16.53 20.63 -5.20
CA THR A 366 -17.99 20.68 -5.40
C THR A 366 -18.76 20.39 -4.11
N LYS A 367 -18.08 19.86 -3.09
CA LYS A 367 -18.68 19.37 -1.83
C LYS A 367 -19.75 18.31 -2.07
N LYS A 368 -19.62 17.61 -3.19
CA LYS A 368 -20.52 16.55 -3.62
C LYS A 368 -19.96 15.22 -3.16
N ILE A 369 -20.86 14.36 -2.70
CA ILE A 369 -20.58 12.95 -2.44
C ILE A 369 -21.37 12.11 -3.43
N ILE A 370 -20.74 11.06 -3.95
CA ILE A 370 -21.37 10.07 -4.81
C ILE A 370 -21.03 8.68 -4.32
N GLU A 371 -21.93 7.74 -4.60
CA GLU A 371 -21.59 6.32 -4.61
C GLU A 371 -20.77 6.02 -5.87
N ILE A 372 -19.68 5.27 -5.72
CA ILE A 372 -18.73 5.00 -6.79
C ILE A 372 -19.29 3.97 -7.78
N ASP A 373 -19.82 2.86 -7.24
CA ASP A 373 -20.50 1.79 -7.97
C ASP A 373 -21.26 0.89 -6.99
N ASP A 374 -22.20 0.10 -7.51
CA ASP A 374 -22.85 -0.98 -6.77
C ASP A 374 -22.01 -2.27 -6.92
N TYR A 375 -21.21 -2.56 -5.89
CA TYR A 375 -20.39 -3.77 -5.84
C TYR A 375 -21.14 -5.01 -5.35
N GLY A 376 -22.46 -4.93 -5.15
CA GLY A 376 -23.33 -6.06 -4.78
C GLY A 376 -22.90 -6.77 -3.49
N ASP A 377 -23.07 -8.10 -3.45
CA ASP A 377 -22.68 -8.97 -2.32
C ASP A 377 -21.16 -9.23 -2.26
N THR A 378 -20.35 -8.17 -2.36
CA THR A 378 -18.90 -8.23 -2.15
C THR A 378 -18.61 -7.97 -0.67
N TRP A 379 -17.84 -8.86 -0.02
CA TRP A 379 -17.48 -8.74 1.39
C TRP A 379 -16.59 -7.52 1.67
N LEU A 380 -15.61 -7.27 0.79
CA LEU A 380 -14.69 -6.14 0.88
C LEU A 380 -14.29 -5.65 -0.51
N VAL A 381 -14.38 -4.35 -0.72
CA VAL A 381 -13.76 -3.66 -1.85
C VAL A 381 -12.60 -2.83 -1.33
N ASN A 382 -11.44 -2.89 -1.99
CA ASN A 382 -10.33 -1.97 -1.75
C ASN A 382 -10.04 -1.18 -3.02
N MET A 383 -9.69 0.09 -2.87
CA MET A 383 -9.35 0.96 -3.98
C MET A 383 -7.92 1.45 -3.81
N ASN A 384 -7.02 0.94 -4.64
CA ASN A 384 -5.61 1.31 -4.61
C ASN A 384 -5.36 2.38 -5.67
N ILE A 385 -5.14 3.62 -5.22
CA ILE A 385 -4.85 4.75 -6.11
C ILE A 385 -3.40 4.64 -6.60
N SER A 386 -3.20 4.77 -7.91
CA SER A 386 -1.87 4.83 -8.52
C SER A 386 -1.07 6.04 -8.01
N PRO A 387 0.27 5.97 -7.98
CA PRO A 387 1.12 7.09 -7.56
C PRO A 387 0.88 8.41 -8.31
N SER A 388 0.43 8.36 -9.57
CA SER A 388 0.06 9.57 -10.33
C SER A 388 -1.30 10.15 -9.93
N GLY A 389 -2.16 9.35 -9.30
CA GLY A 389 -3.56 9.71 -9.00
C GLY A 389 -4.50 9.58 -10.19
N GLU A 390 -4.03 9.09 -11.35
CA GLU A 390 -4.83 9.03 -12.59
C GLU A 390 -5.66 7.74 -12.71
N TYR A 391 -5.21 6.68 -12.05
CA TYR A 391 -5.82 5.35 -12.11
C TYR A 391 -6.06 4.80 -10.71
N ILE A 392 -7.10 3.97 -10.59
CA ILE A 392 -7.46 3.29 -9.35
C ILE A 392 -7.66 1.81 -9.69
N ALA A 393 -6.97 0.92 -8.96
CA ALA A 393 -7.20 -0.51 -9.02
C ALA A 393 -8.23 -0.89 -7.94
N VAL A 394 -9.40 -1.37 -8.37
CA VAL A 394 -10.53 -1.73 -7.51
C VAL A 394 -10.53 -3.24 -7.33
N THR A 395 -10.23 -3.74 -6.13
CA THR A 395 -10.25 -5.19 -5.83
C THR A 395 -11.54 -5.57 -5.12
N LYS A 396 -12.15 -6.69 -5.50
CA LYS A 396 -13.48 -7.15 -5.07
C LYS A 396 -13.37 -8.55 -4.46
N HIS A 397 -13.44 -8.64 -3.14
CA HIS A 397 -13.32 -9.89 -2.38
C HIS A 397 -14.70 -10.42 -2.00
N LYS A 398 -15.02 -11.66 -2.35
CA LYS A 398 -16.36 -12.23 -2.11
C LYS A 398 -16.53 -12.72 -0.68
N SER A 399 -15.48 -13.31 -0.10
CA SER A 399 -15.50 -13.85 1.25
C SER A 399 -14.18 -13.57 1.99
N PRO A 400 -14.20 -13.57 3.34
CA PRO A 400 -12.97 -13.58 4.12
C PRO A 400 -12.14 -14.82 3.80
N GLY A 401 -10.85 -14.61 3.48
CA GLY A 401 -9.91 -15.71 3.23
C GLY A 401 -9.94 -16.29 1.82
N ASP A 402 -10.64 -15.67 0.86
CA ASP A 402 -10.51 -16.05 -0.54
C ASP A 402 -9.05 -15.82 -1.01
N ASP A 403 -8.44 -16.85 -1.61
CA ASP A 403 -7.09 -16.78 -2.18
C ASP A 403 -7.01 -15.89 -3.43
N SER A 404 -8.16 -15.55 -4.02
CA SER A 404 -8.26 -14.69 -5.21
C SER A 404 -9.44 -13.72 -5.12
N PHE A 405 -9.37 -12.67 -5.93
CA PHE A 405 -10.38 -11.62 -6.05
C PHE A 405 -10.49 -11.16 -7.50
N LEU A 406 -11.61 -10.55 -7.85
CA LEU A 406 -11.72 -9.84 -9.13
C LEU A 406 -11.17 -8.43 -8.96
N PHE A 407 -10.52 -7.89 -9.98
CA PHE A 407 -10.17 -6.47 -9.99
C PHE A 407 -10.45 -5.79 -11.32
N ASP A 408 -10.71 -4.49 -11.20
CA ASP A 408 -10.83 -3.55 -12.32
C ASP A 408 -9.77 -2.45 -12.18
N VAL A 409 -9.42 -1.81 -13.30
CA VAL A 409 -8.73 -0.52 -13.30
C VAL A 409 -9.69 0.51 -13.84
N ILE A 410 -9.90 1.59 -13.09
CA ILE A 410 -10.71 2.73 -13.52
C ILE A 410 -9.85 3.99 -13.60
N GLN A 411 -10.24 4.92 -14.48
CA GLN A 411 -9.64 6.25 -14.53
C GLN A 411 -10.27 7.14 -13.45
N ALA A 412 -9.44 7.84 -12.69
CA ALA A 412 -9.89 8.79 -11.67
C ALA A 412 -10.72 9.93 -12.29
N ASP A 413 -10.47 10.26 -13.56
CA ASP A 413 -11.23 11.27 -14.32
C ASP A 413 -12.71 10.91 -14.48
N ASN A 414 -13.02 9.62 -14.63
CA ASN A 414 -14.40 9.16 -14.73
C ASN A 414 -15.16 9.43 -13.42
N LEU A 415 -14.49 9.35 -12.27
CA LEU A 415 -15.09 9.71 -10.98
C LEU A 415 -15.22 11.22 -10.82
N LEU A 416 -14.18 11.97 -11.23
CA LEU A 416 -14.22 13.44 -11.21
C LEU A 416 -15.34 14.00 -12.07
N GLU A 417 -15.62 13.41 -13.23
CA GLU A 417 -16.75 13.82 -14.08
C GLU A 417 -18.11 13.62 -13.40
N GLN A 418 -18.27 12.53 -12.66
CA GLN A 418 -19.48 12.29 -11.87
C GLN A 418 -19.59 13.23 -10.67
N LEU A 419 -18.46 13.72 -10.15
CA LEU A 419 -18.40 14.67 -9.02
C LEU A 419 -18.63 16.14 -9.41
N LYS A 420 -18.66 16.47 -10.72
CA LYS A 420 -18.95 17.81 -11.22
C LYS A 420 -20.42 18.23 -11.06
#